data_AF-A0A167P739-F1
#
_entry.id   AF-A0A167P739-F1
#
_cell.length_a   1.000
_cell.length_b   1.000
_cell.length_c   1.000
_cell.angle_alpha   90.00
_cell.angle_beta   90.00
_cell.angle_gamma   90.00
#
_symmetry.space_group_name_H-M   'P 1'
#
loop_
_entity.id
_entity.type
_entity.pdbx_description
1 polymer ?
#
loop_
_entity_poly.entity_id
_entity_poly.type
_entity_poly.pdbx_seq_one_letter_code
_entity_poly.pdbx_strand_id
1 'polypeptide(L)'
;MMNRRFGLPAALLIVLVFVWSVRLLPWNNYAPNYPADAWNAAKQTFGGSGSSSDSSSSNSNGASDSPSSPASSSAPLAPANNPPAGAADAAAAGGIDASHVQMFFDQTFANEPTTTFPYTELRAACAAADWDTDEAYLNCVGIEAGLTSIVSQVKVCFKMAVDTGSHLVLPRMPLRDSHNLREFNFLNGDAYLPYDQWFDAAHVRAQLADVCPRMRILDPEVLSDDRNPNHNASAPVSAGSADQPKIAVRRRLSISCGDAPFYQKIHSYFWVGRPFKTFFFDQFHKKQEAADAAEAEAAAAAANATDSDSDSAAVVPRAASNPDGITVVDIDSEFLLFRITDDPTRRDLRLWTELAHLVRFRADVRAVVATVLARLPPAANYFGVHFRAENDSIWSPAEHQLAVDLDALDRAWTQFGNAGETDAGAAAADKPPVYLACGDPEQIKQFEAAAAARGWTTTDKWKLAAAGGSDTETTDAINRLAFDFQGAIDLGVMLRSRFFIGVQGSAFSSTVGNHRDVTGRYRGSSFEMPDEGARTHLFNDLDATEYACCL
;
A
#
# COMPACT_ATOMS: atom_id res chain seq x y z
N MET A 1 43.68 25.30 -42.75
CA MET A 1 42.49 26.00 -43.28
C MET A 1 41.36 24.99 -43.42
N MET A 2 40.40 24.97 -42.48
CA MET A 2 39.11 24.30 -42.66
C MET A 2 38.06 25.10 -41.89
N ASN A 3 36.95 25.39 -42.58
CA ASN A 3 36.06 26.53 -42.37
C ASN A 3 35.18 26.43 -41.11
N ARG A 4 35.35 27.38 -40.18
CA ARG A 4 34.36 27.76 -39.15
C ARG A 4 33.24 28.59 -39.79
N ARG A 5 32.26 27.99 -40.47
CA ARG A 5 31.09 28.75 -40.98
C ARG A 5 29.71 28.07 -40.92
N PHE A 6 29.52 26.99 -40.16
CA PHE A 6 28.20 26.35 -40.04
C PHE A 6 27.61 26.24 -38.62
N GLY A 7 28.23 26.80 -37.58
CA GLY A 7 27.77 26.64 -36.19
C GLY A 7 26.66 27.59 -35.72
N LEU A 8 26.57 28.81 -36.26
CA LEU A 8 25.62 29.80 -35.76
C LEU A 8 24.16 29.62 -36.20
N PRO A 9 23.82 29.25 -37.46
CA PRO A 9 22.41 29.19 -37.87
C PRO A 9 21.69 27.97 -37.27
N ALA A 10 22.38 26.86 -37.01
CA ALA A 10 21.79 25.68 -36.37
C ALA A 10 21.53 25.89 -34.87
N ALA A 11 22.44 26.57 -34.17
CA ALA A 11 22.25 26.93 -32.76
C ALA A 11 21.10 27.92 -32.56
N LEU A 12 20.94 28.89 -33.48
CA LEU A 12 19.82 29.84 -33.44
C LEU A 12 18.47 29.17 -33.71
N LEU A 13 18.43 28.15 -34.58
CA LEU A 13 17.22 27.38 -34.86
C LEU A 13 16.79 26.51 -33.68
N ILE A 14 17.75 25.89 -32.97
CA ILE A 14 17.46 25.12 -31.74
C ILE A 14 16.97 26.05 -30.63
N VAL A 15 17.60 27.22 -30.43
CA VAL A 15 17.15 28.20 -29.44
C VAL A 15 15.78 28.78 -29.80
N LEU A 16 15.50 29.04 -31.08
CA LEU A 16 14.19 29.52 -31.51
C LEU A 16 13.11 28.46 -31.34
N VAL A 17 13.37 27.19 -31.67
CA VAL A 17 12.44 26.08 -31.41
C VAL A 17 12.23 25.90 -29.90
N PHE A 18 13.26 26.00 -29.07
CA PHE A 18 13.14 25.92 -27.61
C PHE A 18 12.33 27.09 -27.03
N VAL A 19 12.57 28.32 -27.49
CA VAL A 19 11.82 29.52 -27.07
C VAL A 19 10.37 29.49 -27.56
N TRP A 20 10.10 28.91 -28.74
CA TRP A 20 8.73 28.71 -29.25
C TRP A 20 8.00 27.59 -28.49
N SER A 21 8.71 26.51 -28.12
CA SER A 21 8.17 25.41 -27.32
C SER A 21 7.83 25.86 -25.89
N VAL A 22 8.68 26.69 -25.28
CA VAL A 22 8.48 27.24 -23.94
C VAL A 22 7.40 28.33 -23.92
N ARG A 23 7.13 29.03 -25.05
CA ARG A 23 6.04 30.02 -25.14
C ARG A 23 4.66 29.44 -25.49
N LEU A 24 4.58 28.21 -26.01
CA LEU A 24 3.30 27.53 -26.29
C LEU A 24 2.85 26.60 -25.16
N LEU A 25 3.69 26.35 -24.16
CA LEU A 25 3.26 25.82 -22.88
C LEU A 25 2.90 27.00 -21.96
N PRO A 26 1.66 27.07 -21.42
CA PRO A 26 1.28 28.17 -20.54
C PRO A 26 1.93 27.99 -19.16
N TRP A 27 3.22 28.35 -19.06
CA TRP A 27 4.00 28.30 -17.81
C TRP A 27 3.64 29.40 -16.81
N ASN A 28 2.62 30.23 -17.10
CA ASN A 28 2.24 31.35 -16.25
C ASN A 28 0.75 31.42 -15.87
N ASN A 29 0.00 30.33 -16.02
CA ASN A 29 -1.37 30.21 -15.46
C ASN A 29 -1.58 28.93 -14.64
N TYR A 30 -0.51 28.26 -14.20
CA TYR A 30 -0.57 27.20 -13.19
C TYR A 30 -0.40 27.80 -11.79
N ALA A 31 -1.28 28.74 -11.44
CA ALA A 31 -1.76 28.81 -10.08
C ALA A 31 -3.12 28.11 -10.15
N PRO A 32 -3.28 26.87 -9.65
CA PRO A 32 -4.63 26.36 -9.48
C PRO A 32 -5.26 27.29 -8.45
N ASN A 33 -6.25 28.07 -8.87
CA ASN A 33 -7.31 28.47 -7.96
C ASN A 33 -7.98 27.16 -7.52
N TYR A 34 -7.32 26.51 -6.55
CA TYR A 34 -7.77 25.34 -5.86
C TYR A 34 -9.05 25.74 -5.14
N PRO A 35 -10.19 25.10 -5.39
CA PRO A 35 -11.36 25.35 -4.58
C PRO A 35 -11.04 24.78 -3.20
N ALA A 36 -10.60 25.65 -2.28
CA ALA A 36 -10.33 25.31 -0.89
C ALA A 36 -11.48 24.50 -0.29
N ASP A 37 -12.70 24.71 -0.78
CA ASP A 37 -13.96 24.06 -0.42
C ASP A 37 -13.92 22.52 -0.50
N ALA A 38 -13.33 21.93 -1.55
CA ALA A 38 -13.27 20.47 -1.74
C ALA A 38 -12.31 19.81 -0.73
N TRP A 39 -11.17 20.45 -0.50
CA TRP A 39 -10.21 20.06 0.53
C TRP A 39 -10.74 20.28 1.94
N ASN A 40 -11.42 21.40 2.15
CA ASN A 40 -12.03 21.74 3.43
C ASN A 40 -13.15 20.75 3.77
N ALA A 41 -13.89 20.22 2.78
CA ALA A 41 -14.86 19.15 2.99
C ALA A 41 -14.18 17.85 3.44
N ALA A 42 -13.06 17.43 2.81
CA ALA A 42 -12.28 16.28 3.27
C ALA A 42 -11.69 16.51 4.67
N LYS A 43 -11.14 17.70 4.95
CA LYS A 43 -10.65 18.12 6.27
C LYS A 43 -11.74 18.06 7.35
N GLN A 44 -12.96 18.48 7.04
CA GLN A 44 -14.10 18.44 7.97
C GLN A 44 -14.46 17.00 8.38
N THR A 45 -14.27 16.02 7.50
CA THR A 45 -14.47 14.59 7.80
C THR A 45 -13.49 14.06 8.85
N PHE A 46 -12.27 14.61 8.92
CA PHE A 46 -11.22 14.15 9.86
C PHE A 46 -11.33 14.77 11.27
N GLY A 47 -12.07 15.86 11.45
CA GLY A 47 -12.21 16.55 12.74
C GLY A 47 -13.37 16.08 13.64
N GLY A 48 -14.14 15.07 13.21
CA GLY A 48 -15.49 14.81 13.75
C GLY A 48 -15.67 13.68 14.77
N SER A 49 -14.68 12.81 15.05
CA SER A 49 -14.89 11.67 15.96
C SER A 49 -14.06 11.78 17.23
N GLY A 50 -14.61 12.43 18.25
CA GLY A 50 -13.95 12.53 19.55
C GLY A 50 -14.87 13.01 20.66
N SER A 51 -15.95 12.28 20.96
CA SER A 51 -16.50 12.31 22.33
C SER A 51 -17.43 11.12 22.65
N SER A 52 -17.19 10.55 23.84
CA SER A 52 -18.10 9.77 24.73
C SER A 52 -18.47 8.35 24.29
N SER A 53 -18.47 7.33 25.16
CA SER A 53 -18.73 7.32 26.61
C SER A 53 -18.21 6.05 27.31
N ASP A 54 -18.03 6.23 28.62
CA ASP A 54 -17.62 5.30 29.66
C ASP A 54 -18.33 3.93 29.66
N SER A 55 -17.61 2.89 30.08
CA SER A 55 -18.23 1.85 30.91
C SER A 55 -17.26 1.30 31.97
N SER A 56 -17.82 1.28 33.17
CA SER A 56 -17.31 0.89 34.48
C SER A 56 -16.60 -0.47 34.52
N SER A 57 -15.41 -0.46 35.12
CA SER A 57 -14.73 -1.65 35.63
C SER A 57 -15.43 -2.19 36.88
N SER A 58 -15.73 -3.48 36.88
CA SER A 58 -16.03 -4.24 38.09
C SER A 58 -15.00 -5.35 38.27
N ASN A 59 -14.26 -5.24 39.37
CA ASN A 59 -13.31 -6.20 39.88
C ASN A 59 -14.03 -7.50 40.27
N SER A 60 -13.44 -8.65 39.93
CA SER A 60 -13.44 -9.80 40.82
C SER A 60 -12.15 -10.61 40.65
N ASN A 61 -11.45 -10.77 41.77
CA ASN A 61 -10.21 -11.54 41.95
C ASN A 61 -10.53 -13.01 42.30
N GLY A 62 -9.57 -13.88 41.99
CA GLY A 62 -9.38 -15.21 42.59
C GLY A 62 -9.73 -16.36 41.62
N ALA A 63 -8.96 -17.43 41.47
CA ALA A 63 -7.75 -17.89 42.14
C ALA A 63 -7.20 -19.10 41.34
N SER A 64 -5.88 -19.17 41.19
CA SER A 64 -5.02 -20.37 41.28
C SER A 64 -5.55 -21.75 40.82
N ASP A 65 -4.88 -22.39 39.86
CA ASP A 65 -4.08 -23.60 40.12
C ASP A 65 -3.51 -24.19 38.80
N SER A 66 -2.23 -24.55 38.85
CA SER A 66 -1.53 -25.53 37.99
C SER A 66 -1.11 -26.69 38.92
N PRO A 67 -0.40 -27.76 38.49
CA PRO A 67 -0.07 -28.26 37.13
C PRO A 67 -0.33 -29.78 36.98
N SER A 68 -0.11 -30.36 35.79
CA SER A 68 0.58 -31.66 35.66
C SER A 68 0.92 -32.06 34.22
N SER A 69 2.20 -32.30 33.96
CA SER A 69 2.71 -33.16 32.88
C SER A 69 2.56 -34.64 33.25
N PRO A 70 2.69 -35.59 32.29
CA PRO A 70 3.99 -36.27 32.09
C PRO A 70 4.27 -36.58 30.60
N ALA A 71 5.52 -36.42 30.13
CA ALA A 71 6.62 -37.40 30.06
C ALA A 71 6.61 -38.30 28.80
N SER A 72 7.80 -38.39 28.22
CA SER A 72 8.21 -39.05 26.99
C SER A 72 8.36 -40.57 27.12
N SER A 73 8.20 -41.29 26.01
CA SER A 73 8.94 -42.53 25.75
C SER A 73 9.04 -42.80 24.25
N SER A 74 10.13 -43.46 23.86
CA SER A 74 10.67 -43.57 22.50
C SER A 74 10.68 -45.02 21.98
N ALA A 75 10.64 -45.12 20.65
CA ALA A 75 11.03 -46.25 19.75
C ALA A 75 10.02 -47.39 19.49
N PRO A 76 10.14 -48.18 18.39
CA PRO A 76 10.83 -47.98 17.10
C PRO A 76 9.95 -48.22 15.83
N LEU A 77 10.50 -47.83 14.68
CA LEU A 77 9.93 -47.92 13.31
C LEU A 77 9.68 -49.36 12.81
N ALA A 78 8.54 -49.54 12.12
CA ALA A 78 8.27 -50.66 11.20
C ALA A 78 7.62 -50.12 9.91
N PRO A 79 7.84 -50.75 8.73
CA PRO A 79 7.61 -50.12 7.43
C PRO A 79 6.14 -50.25 7.01
N ALA A 80 5.50 -49.12 6.67
CA ALA A 80 4.12 -49.10 6.19
C ALA A 80 4.08 -49.13 4.65
N ASN A 81 3.36 -50.13 4.14
CA ASN A 81 2.97 -50.28 2.74
C ASN A 81 2.10 -49.09 2.30
N ASN A 82 2.42 -48.52 1.13
CA ASN A 82 1.60 -47.49 0.48
C ASN A 82 0.32 -48.09 -0.14
N PRO A 83 -0.88 -47.51 0.10
CA PRO A 83 -2.02 -47.62 -0.79
C PRO A 83 -2.07 -46.44 -1.79
N PRO A 84 -2.80 -46.57 -2.91
CA PRO A 84 -2.64 -45.71 -4.08
C PRO A 84 -3.23 -44.31 -3.89
N ALA A 85 -2.53 -43.34 -4.46
CA ALA A 85 -2.93 -41.94 -4.58
C ALA A 85 -4.23 -41.78 -5.36
N GLY A 86 -5.11 -40.89 -4.91
CA GLY A 86 -6.31 -40.48 -5.63
C GLY A 86 -7.60 -40.72 -4.85
N ALA A 87 -7.84 -39.92 -3.81
CA ALA A 87 -9.19 -39.62 -3.28
C ALA A 87 -9.15 -38.64 -2.10
N ALA A 88 -8.05 -38.58 -1.34
CA ALA A 88 -7.97 -37.78 -0.11
C ALA A 88 -7.52 -36.32 -0.32
N ASP A 89 -6.90 -36.00 -1.46
CA ASP A 89 -6.30 -34.66 -1.68
C ASP A 89 -7.32 -33.59 -2.10
N ALA A 90 -8.52 -33.96 -2.55
CA ALA A 90 -9.55 -32.99 -2.96
C ALA A 90 -10.24 -32.29 -1.76
N ALA A 91 -10.22 -32.90 -0.56
CA ALA A 91 -10.84 -32.32 0.63
C ALA A 91 -9.89 -31.44 1.44
N ALA A 92 -8.56 -31.56 1.24
CA ALA A 92 -7.55 -30.80 1.99
C ALA A 92 -7.23 -29.43 1.36
N ALA A 93 -7.51 -29.22 0.07
CA ALA A 93 -7.25 -27.95 -0.61
C ALA A 93 -8.14 -26.78 -0.15
N GLY A 94 -9.32 -27.05 0.42
CA GLY A 94 -10.26 -26.03 0.90
C GLY A 94 -9.94 -25.41 2.27
N GLY A 95 -8.96 -25.96 3.01
CA GLY A 95 -8.68 -25.56 4.39
C GLY A 95 -7.60 -24.50 4.57
N ILE A 96 -6.59 -24.46 3.68
CA ILE A 96 -5.46 -23.53 3.79
C ILE A 96 -5.76 -22.19 3.11
N ASP A 97 -6.45 -22.23 1.95
CA ASP A 97 -6.80 -21.06 1.13
C ASP A 97 -7.74 -20.07 1.86
N ALA A 98 -8.81 -20.58 2.46
CA ALA A 98 -9.75 -19.76 3.22
C ALA A 98 -9.11 -19.15 4.50
N SER A 99 -8.16 -19.85 5.13
CA SER A 99 -7.54 -19.39 6.38
C SER A 99 -6.63 -18.18 6.17
N HIS A 100 -5.85 -18.15 5.06
CA HIS A 100 -4.92 -17.06 4.79
C HIS A 100 -5.65 -15.75 4.49
N VAL A 101 -6.59 -15.80 3.55
CA VAL A 101 -7.40 -14.64 3.17
C VAL A 101 -8.17 -14.10 4.37
N GLN A 102 -8.73 -14.99 5.19
CA GLN A 102 -9.45 -14.60 6.39
C GLN A 102 -8.53 -13.92 7.40
N MET A 103 -7.32 -14.44 7.64
CA MET A 103 -6.34 -13.78 8.52
C MET A 103 -5.98 -12.38 8.03
N PHE A 104 -5.72 -12.21 6.73
CA PHE A 104 -5.45 -10.88 6.17
C PHE A 104 -6.64 -9.95 6.33
N PHE A 105 -7.85 -10.42 6.02
CA PHE A 105 -9.08 -9.66 6.21
C PHE A 105 -9.28 -9.25 7.68
N ASP A 106 -9.04 -10.14 8.64
CA ASP A 106 -9.21 -9.85 10.05
C ASP A 106 -8.23 -8.77 10.54
N GLN A 107 -6.97 -8.84 10.10
CA GLN A 107 -5.96 -7.84 10.45
C GLN A 107 -6.21 -6.49 9.78
N THR A 108 -6.73 -6.46 8.56
CA THR A 108 -6.84 -5.22 7.77
C THR A 108 -8.23 -4.56 7.83
N PHE A 109 -9.30 -5.34 7.93
CA PHE A 109 -10.68 -4.88 7.73
C PHE A 109 -11.69 -5.21 8.84
N ALA A 110 -11.45 -6.17 9.74
CA ALA A 110 -12.41 -6.47 10.80
C ALA A 110 -12.64 -5.27 11.73
N ASN A 111 -13.85 -5.08 12.28
CA ASN A 111 -14.15 -3.98 13.19
C ASN A 111 -13.34 -4.06 14.50
N GLU A 112 -13.21 -5.26 15.04
CA GLU A 112 -12.40 -5.52 16.22
C GLU A 112 -11.15 -6.32 15.84
N PRO A 113 -9.98 -6.05 16.45
CA PRO A 113 -8.82 -6.92 16.32
C PRO A 113 -9.13 -8.23 17.05
N THR A 114 -9.38 -9.32 16.32
CA THR A 114 -9.85 -10.58 16.91
C THR A 114 -8.80 -11.69 16.95
N THR A 115 -7.67 -11.52 16.25
CA THR A 115 -6.62 -12.55 16.20
C THR A 115 -5.24 -11.93 16.38
N THR A 116 -4.39 -12.56 17.19
CA THR A 116 -2.96 -12.26 17.22
C THR A 116 -2.34 -12.90 15.98
N PHE A 117 -1.67 -12.11 15.13
CA PHE A 117 -0.94 -12.65 13.99
C PHE A 117 0.51 -12.98 14.39
N PRO A 118 1.09 -14.12 13.98
CA PRO A 118 2.37 -14.58 14.54
C PRO A 118 3.59 -13.74 14.13
N TYR A 119 3.58 -13.16 12.92
CA TYR A 119 4.70 -12.36 12.37
C TYR A 119 6.06 -13.09 12.45
N THR A 120 6.11 -14.35 11.99
CA THR A 120 7.29 -15.21 12.17
C THR A 120 8.49 -14.68 11.40
N GLU A 121 8.31 -14.32 10.13
CA GLU A 121 9.41 -13.83 9.29
C GLU A 121 9.80 -12.40 9.67
N LEU A 122 8.84 -11.57 10.06
CA LEU A 122 9.10 -10.21 10.54
C LEU A 122 9.88 -10.20 11.87
N ARG A 123 9.53 -11.07 12.83
CA ARG A 123 10.33 -11.24 14.06
C ARG A 123 11.75 -11.69 13.74
N ALA A 124 11.91 -12.65 12.82
CA ALA A 124 13.21 -13.13 12.41
C ALA A 124 14.05 -12.05 11.72
N ALA A 125 13.45 -11.26 10.83
CA ALA A 125 14.11 -10.15 10.15
C ALA A 125 14.54 -9.06 11.16
N CYS A 126 13.65 -8.69 12.08
CA CYS A 126 13.95 -7.71 13.13
C CYS A 126 15.08 -8.17 14.07
N ALA A 127 15.08 -9.44 14.47
CA ALA A 127 16.12 -10.01 15.33
C ALA A 127 17.49 -10.10 14.64
N ALA A 128 17.50 -10.28 13.32
CA ALA A 128 18.72 -10.33 12.51
C ALA A 128 19.27 -8.95 12.15
N ALA A 129 18.47 -7.90 12.31
CA ALA A 129 18.89 -6.54 11.98
C ALA A 129 19.82 -5.95 13.06
N ASP A 130 20.77 -5.13 12.62
CA ASP A 130 21.67 -4.40 13.50
C ASP A 130 21.08 -3.01 13.76
N TRP A 131 20.62 -2.79 14.98
CA TRP A 131 19.94 -1.56 15.39
C TRP A 131 20.86 -0.56 16.09
N ASP A 132 22.05 -1.01 16.51
CA ASP A 132 22.97 -0.18 17.30
C ASP A 132 24.05 0.45 16.42
N THR A 133 24.40 -0.20 15.33
CA THR A 133 25.28 0.35 14.29
C THR A 133 24.46 1.27 13.39
N ASP A 134 24.96 2.48 13.12
CA ASP A 134 24.39 3.39 12.12
C ASP A 134 22.93 3.82 12.39
N GLU A 135 22.62 4.26 13.62
CA GLU A 135 21.26 4.71 14.01
C GLU A 135 20.70 5.73 13.00
N ALA A 136 19.72 5.27 12.23
CA ALA A 136 19.05 6.02 11.18
C ALA A 136 17.53 5.92 11.35
N TYR A 137 16.82 7.01 11.07
CA TYR A 137 15.37 7.06 11.01
C TYR A 137 14.95 7.21 9.55
N LEU A 138 14.46 6.14 8.94
CA LEU A 138 13.99 6.18 7.56
C LEU A 138 12.69 6.97 7.46
N ASN A 139 12.67 7.90 6.51
CA ASN A 139 11.50 8.67 6.13
C ASN A 139 11.28 8.45 4.62
N CYS A 140 10.33 7.61 4.25
CA CYS A 140 10.03 7.37 2.84
C CYS A 140 9.21 8.55 2.29
N VAL A 141 9.74 9.23 1.28
CA VAL A 141 9.17 10.45 0.70
C VAL A 141 8.65 10.19 -0.71
N GLY A 142 7.81 11.10 -1.22
CA GLY A 142 7.26 11.00 -2.58
C GLY A 142 6.32 9.82 -2.84
N ILE A 143 5.71 9.23 -1.81
CA ILE A 143 4.70 8.17 -2.00
C ILE A 143 3.59 8.70 -2.89
N GLU A 144 3.26 7.97 -3.95
CA GLU A 144 2.34 8.45 -4.98
C GLU A 144 1.42 7.35 -5.57
N ALA A 145 0.61 7.72 -6.56
CA ALA A 145 -0.44 6.94 -7.24
C ALA A 145 -1.71 6.67 -6.39
N GLY A 146 -2.48 5.63 -6.75
CA GLY A 146 -3.76 5.29 -6.09
C GLY A 146 -3.61 4.40 -4.86
N LEU A 147 -4.72 4.21 -4.12
CA LEU A 147 -4.82 3.43 -2.87
C LEU A 147 -3.85 2.24 -2.74
N THR A 148 -3.93 1.26 -3.64
CA THR A 148 -3.20 -0.01 -3.48
C THR A 148 -1.72 0.12 -3.85
N SER A 149 -1.38 1.06 -4.72
CA SER A 149 0.02 1.46 -4.94
C SER A 149 0.60 2.11 -3.69
N ILE A 150 -0.17 2.94 -2.99
CA ILE A 150 0.22 3.54 -1.72
C ILE A 150 0.42 2.46 -0.64
N VAL A 151 -0.52 1.53 -0.49
CA VAL A 151 -0.38 0.37 0.43
C VAL A 151 0.91 -0.40 0.12
N SER A 152 1.20 -0.65 -1.16
CA SER A 152 2.44 -1.33 -1.56
C SER A 152 3.69 -0.55 -1.14
N GLN A 153 3.77 0.75 -1.44
CA GLN A 153 4.91 1.59 -1.12
C GLN A 153 5.15 1.71 0.40
N VAL A 154 4.07 1.80 1.19
CA VAL A 154 4.14 1.78 2.66
C VAL A 154 4.75 0.47 3.16
N LYS A 155 4.35 -0.67 2.59
CA LYS A 155 4.95 -1.97 2.92
C LYS A 155 6.43 -2.03 2.58
N VAL A 156 6.85 -1.47 1.43
CA VAL A 156 8.29 -1.39 1.08
C VAL A 156 9.04 -0.57 2.11
N CYS A 157 8.49 0.58 2.51
CA CYS A 157 9.10 1.42 3.53
C CYS A 157 9.35 0.63 4.82
N PHE A 158 8.36 -0.14 5.28
CA PHE A 158 8.50 -0.97 6.47
C PHE A 158 9.54 -2.07 6.29
N LYS A 159 9.55 -2.72 5.12
CA LYS A 159 10.54 -3.75 4.79
C LYS A 159 11.95 -3.19 4.83
N MET A 160 12.18 -2.05 4.16
CA MET A 160 13.49 -1.40 4.10
C MET A 160 14.00 -1.06 5.49
N ALA A 161 13.15 -0.48 6.36
CA ALA A 161 13.52 -0.15 7.73
C ALA A 161 13.94 -1.40 8.54
N VAL A 162 13.18 -2.49 8.43
CA VAL A 162 13.52 -3.74 9.11
C VAL A 162 14.80 -4.36 8.54
N ASP A 163 14.96 -4.39 7.22
CA ASP A 163 16.12 -4.98 6.55
C ASP A 163 17.42 -4.24 6.93
N THR A 164 17.36 -2.91 7.04
CA THR A 164 18.51 -2.06 7.40
C THR A 164 18.71 -1.88 8.90
N GLY A 165 17.81 -2.38 9.75
CA GLY A 165 17.86 -2.12 11.20
C GLY A 165 17.65 -0.65 11.56
N SER A 166 16.93 0.07 10.71
CA SER A 166 16.65 1.49 10.88
C SER A 166 15.32 1.70 11.58
N HIS A 167 15.25 2.76 12.38
CA HIS A 167 14.00 3.27 12.93
C HIS A 167 13.12 3.86 11.81
N LEU A 168 11.84 4.06 12.10
CA LEU A 168 10.85 4.44 11.11
C LEU A 168 10.19 5.76 11.47
N VAL A 169 10.15 6.70 10.53
CA VAL A 169 9.20 7.82 10.53
C VAL A 169 7.99 7.38 9.71
N LEU A 170 6.79 7.44 10.29
CA LEU A 170 5.59 7.05 9.55
C LEU A 170 5.40 7.97 8.33
N PRO A 171 5.12 7.40 7.15
CA PRO A 171 5.05 8.18 5.92
C PRO A 171 3.82 9.09 5.90
N ARG A 172 3.90 10.12 5.06
CA ARG A 172 2.75 10.92 4.62
C ARG A 172 2.41 10.53 3.19
N MET A 173 1.12 10.51 2.86
CA MET A 173 0.65 10.05 1.55
C MET A 173 -0.39 11.02 0.96
N PRO A 174 -0.31 11.32 -0.34
CA PRO A 174 -1.23 12.24 -1.02
C PRO A 174 -2.59 11.59 -1.16
N LEU A 175 -3.65 12.36 -0.90
CA LEU A 175 -4.99 11.96 -1.25
C LEU A 175 -5.28 12.33 -2.72
N ARG A 176 -5.81 11.38 -3.48
CA ARG A 176 -6.26 11.64 -4.85
C ARG A 176 -7.42 12.63 -4.88
N ASP A 177 -7.47 13.48 -5.89
CA ASP A 177 -8.58 14.42 -6.06
C ASP A 177 -9.89 13.68 -6.39
N SER A 178 -10.95 14.01 -5.66
CA SER A 178 -12.26 13.34 -5.79
C SER A 178 -13.09 13.84 -6.99
N HIS A 179 -12.74 14.97 -7.58
CA HIS A 179 -13.45 15.58 -8.72
C HIS A 179 -12.71 15.37 -10.04
N ASN A 180 -11.38 15.26 -9.99
CA ASN A 180 -10.54 14.95 -11.13
C ASN A 180 -9.63 13.78 -10.79
N LEU A 181 -10.07 12.56 -11.10
CA LEU A 181 -9.29 11.36 -10.84
C LEU A 181 -7.91 11.38 -11.51
N ARG A 182 -7.70 12.14 -12.60
CA ARG A 182 -6.35 12.25 -13.21
C ARG A 182 -5.36 13.07 -12.37
N GLU A 183 -5.84 13.81 -11.38
CA GLU A 183 -5.01 14.55 -10.44
C GLU A 183 -4.78 13.73 -9.18
N PHE A 184 -3.57 13.20 -9.05
CA PHE A 184 -3.16 12.39 -7.91
C PHE A 184 -2.43 13.19 -6.83
N ASN A 185 -2.29 14.51 -7.01
CA ASN A 185 -1.67 15.42 -6.04
C ASN A 185 -0.17 15.14 -5.77
N PHE A 186 0.57 14.62 -6.76
CA PHE A 186 1.99 14.25 -6.60
C PHE A 186 2.88 15.39 -6.09
N LEU A 187 2.59 16.62 -6.55
CA LEU A 187 3.35 17.84 -6.20
C LEU A 187 2.58 18.77 -5.26
N ASN A 188 1.48 18.29 -4.68
CA ASN A 188 0.62 19.06 -3.80
C ASN A 188 0.81 18.58 -2.36
N GLY A 189 1.82 19.11 -1.67
CA GLY A 189 2.13 18.77 -0.27
C GLY A 189 0.97 19.00 0.70
N ASP A 190 0.03 19.90 0.37
CA ASP A 190 -1.15 20.18 1.18
C ASP A 190 -2.09 18.97 1.21
N ALA A 191 -2.14 18.21 0.12
CA ALA A 191 -2.95 17.00 0.02
C ALA A 191 -2.33 15.77 0.71
N TYR A 192 -1.12 15.89 1.28
CA TYR A 192 -0.46 14.80 1.99
C TYR A 192 -1.03 14.67 3.41
N LEU A 193 -1.66 13.53 3.65
CA LEU A 193 -2.22 13.17 4.94
C LEU A 193 -1.19 12.40 5.77
N PRO A 194 -1.19 12.57 7.10
CA PRO A 194 -0.43 11.71 8.00
C PRO A 194 -0.94 10.27 7.95
N TYR A 195 -0.13 9.34 8.44
CA TYR A 195 -0.43 7.90 8.40
C TYR A 195 -1.78 7.56 9.06
N ASP A 196 -2.11 8.17 10.19
CA ASP A 196 -3.35 7.93 10.94
C ASP A 196 -4.64 8.40 10.23
N GLN A 197 -4.49 9.23 9.19
CA GLN A 197 -5.60 9.64 8.32
C GLN A 197 -5.78 8.74 7.10
N TRP A 198 -4.81 7.86 6.83
CA TRP A 198 -4.96 6.77 5.84
C TRP A 198 -5.29 5.42 6.49
N PHE A 199 -4.62 5.13 7.60
CA PHE A 199 -4.52 3.82 8.22
C PHE A 199 -4.61 3.92 9.74
N ASP A 200 -4.76 2.79 10.40
CA ASP A 200 -4.78 2.68 11.85
C ASP A 200 -3.34 2.74 12.40
N ALA A 201 -2.89 3.94 12.78
CA ALA A 201 -1.56 4.15 13.34
C ALA A 201 -1.34 3.41 14.66
N ALA A 202 -2.40 3.23 15.47
CA ALA A 202 -2.32 2.51 16.73
C ALA A 202 -2.04 1.02 16.49
N HIS A 203 -2.67 0.43 15.47
CA HIS A 203 -2.42 -0.95 15.06
C HIS A 203 -0.96 -1.18 14.67
N VAL A 204 -0.42 -0.41 13.72
CA VAL A 204 0.97 -0.61 13.27
C VAL A 204 1.97 -0.43 14.42
N ARG A 205 1.75 0.53 15.32
CA ARG A 205 2.58 0.73 16.52
C ARG A 205 2.50 -0.44 17.48
N ALA A 206 1.28 -0.90 17.81
CA ALA A 206 1.08 -1.99 18.73
C ALA A 206 1.71 -3.30 18.21
N GLN A 207 1.47 -3.62 16.94
CA GLN A 207 2.05 -4.81 16.31
C GLN A 207 3.58 -4.72 16.28
N LEU A 208 4.15 -3.60 15.82
CA LEU A 208 5.61 -3.44 15.73
C LEU A 208 6.30 -3.37 17.10
N ALA A 209 5.66 -2.80 18.12
CA ALA A 209 6.18 -2.83 19.48
C ALA A 209 6.29 -4.27 20.02
N ASP A 210 5.37 -5.17 19.63
CA ASP A 210 5.40 -6.58 20.02
C ASP A 210 6.38 -7.41 19.17
N VAL A 211 6.36 -7.24 17.85
CA VAL A 211 7.10 -8.11 16.91
C VAL A 211 8.52 -7.61 16.62
N CYS A 212 8.76 -6.31 16.79
CA CYS A 212 10.04 -5.68 16.54
C CYS A 212 10.35 -4.57 17.58
N PRO A 213 10.50 -4.94 18.87
CA PRO A 213 10.57 -3.97 19.99
C PRO A 213 11.79 -3.04 19.94
N ARG A 214 12.82 -3.38 19.16
CA ARG A 214 14.01 -2.53 18.97
C ARG A 214 13.74 -1.38 17.99
N MET A 215 12.72 -1.49 17.14
CA MET A 215 12.37 -0.44 16.19
C MET A 215 11.57 0.66 16.89
N ARG A 216 12.07 1.90 16.78
CA ARG A 216 11.32 3.10 17.18
C ARG A 216 10.50 3.59 15.99
N ILE A 217 9.27 3.99 16.27
CA ILE A 217 8.32 4.52 15.29
C ILE A 217 7.93 5.93 15.72
N LEU A 218 8.19 6.89 14.84
CA LEU A 218 7.91 8.30 15.08
C LEU A 218 6.81 8.80 14.15
N ASP A 219 5.95 9.69 14.66
CA ASP A 219 5.16 10.55 13.79
C ASP A 219 6.06 11.63 13.17
N PRO A 220 5.86 12.01 11.89
CA PRO A 220 6.69 13.02 11.28
C PRO A 220 6.62 14.38 12.01
N GLU A 221 5.51 14.68 12.68
CA GLU A 221 5.29 15.93 13.40
C GLU A 221 6.05 16.04 14.73
N VAL A 222 6.61 14.95 15.27
CA VAL A 222 7.39 15.05 16.52
C VAL A 222 8.81 15.53 16.27
N LEU A 223 9.27 15.46 15.02
CA LEU A 223 10.59 15.94 14.62
C LEU A 223 10.66 17.46 14.74
N SER A 224 11.72 17.98 15.36
CA SER A 224 11.96 19.42 15.53
C SER A 224 12.36 20.16 14.25
N ASP A 225 12.31 19.46 13.11
CA ASP A 225 12.89 19.90 11.84
C ASP A 225 11.77 20.28 10.85
N ASP A 226 11.79 21.53 10.40
CA ASP A 226 10.87 22.06 9.39
C ASP A 226 11.28 21.66 7.95
N ARG A 227 12.44 21.03 7.76
CA ARG A 227 12.98 20.60 6.45
C ARG A 227 12.37 19.29 5.93
N ASN A 228 11.31 18.77 6.55
CA ASN A 228 10.62 17.62 5.98
C ASN A 228 9.96 18.04 4.65
N PRO A 229 10.35 17.46 3.50
CA PRO A 229 9.87 17.89 2.19
C PRO A 229 8.35 17.69 2.01
N ASN A 230 7.74 16.84 2.84
CA ASN A 230 6.30 16.59 2.85
C ASN A 230 5.59 17.34 3.99
N HIS A 231 6.30 18.18 4.76
CA HIS A 231 5.72 18.96 5.84
C HIS A 231 5.29 20.34 5.33
N ASN A 232 3.98 20.52 5.27
CA ASN A 232 3.37 21.84 5.16
C ASN A 232 2.80 22.22 6.54
N ALA A 233 3.12 23.42 7.03
CA ALA A 233 2.61 23.96 8.29
C ALA A 233 1.07 24.03 8.39
N SER A 234 0.36 23.95 7.26
CA SER A 234 -1.11 23.91 7.16
C SER A 234 -1.68 22.52 6.85
N ALA A 235 -0.83 21.51 6.71
CA ALA A 235 -1.23 20.12 6.61
C ALA A 235 -1.75 19.63 7.96
N PRO A 236 -2.72 18.70 7.96
CA PRO A 236 -3.26 18.20 9.21
C PRO A 236 -2.20 17.36 9.94
N VAL A 237 -2.17 17.53 11.26
CA VAL A 237 -1.24 16.90 12.19
C VAL A 237 -1.78 15.54 12.62
N SER A 238 -0.92 14.53 12.72
CA SER A 238 -1.30 13.24 13.28
C SER A 238 -1.81 13.39 14.72
N ALA A 239 -2.98 12.82 15.02
CA ALA A 239 -3.52 12.75 16.38
C ALA A 239 -2.59 11.96 17.32
N GLY A 240 -1.92 10.92 16.81
CA GLY A 240 -0.96 10.11 17.57
C GLY A 240 0.34 10.84 17.95
N SER A 241 0.62 11.99 17.32
CA SER A 241 1.84 12.77 17.58
C SER A 241 1.83 13.48 18.94
N ALA A 242 0.65 13.73 19.52
CA ALA A 242 0.52 14.43 20.79
C ALA A 242 1.08 13.63 21.98
N ASP A 243 1.07 12.30 21.87
CA ASP A 243 1.55 11.38 22.90
C ASP A 243 3.06 11.14 22.81
N GLN A 244 3.72 11.61 21.76
CA GLN A 244 5.15 11.46 21.52
C GLN A 244 5.93 12.74 21.89
N PRO A 245 7.10 12.61 22.55
CA PRO A 245 7.93 13.77 22.86
C PRO A 245 8.52 14.37 21.58
N LYS A 246 8.72 15.69 21.56
CA LYS A 246 9.45 16.34 20.46
C LYS A 246 10.89 15.82 20.41
N ILE A 247 11.31 15.38 19.23
CA ILE A 247 12.63 14.79 18.97
C ILE A 247 13.48 15.76 18.18
N ALA A 248 14.67 16.05 18.69
CA ALA A 248 15.61 16.90 17.99
C ALA A 248 16.25 16.17 16.80
N VAL A 249 16.31 16.81 15.65
CA VAL A 249 17.00 16.29 14.46
C VAL A 249 18.35 17.00 14.33
N ARG A 250 19.45 16.23 14.36
CA ARG A 250 20.79 16.74 14.09
C ARG A 250 20.94 17.03 12.61
N ARG A 251 20.60 16.06 11.77
CA ARG A 251 20.75 16.12 10.32
C ARG A 251 19.70 15.29 9.59
N ARG A 252 19.47 15.68 8.34
CA ARG A 252 18.62 14.98 7.39
C ARG A 252 19.45 14.67 6.14
N LEU A 253 19.56 13.39 5.81
CA LEU A 253 20.24 12.90 4.61
C LEU A 253 19.18 12.49 3.59
N SER A 254 19.55 12.40 2.31
CA SER A 254 18.68 11.90 1.26
C SER A 254 19.42 10.86 0.43
N ILE A 255 18.79 9.71 0.21
CA ILE A 255 19.25 8.63 -0.65
C ILE A 255 18.26 8.49 -1.79
N SER A 256 18.72 8.70 -3.03
CA SER A 256 17.91 8.61 -4.25
C SER A 256 18.46 7.54 -5.20
N CYS A 257 17.64 7.04 -6.13
CA CYS A 257 18.12 6.13 -7.16
C CYS A 257 19.18 6.80 -8.06
N GLY A 258 19.24 8.13 -8.10
CA GLY A 258 20.32 8.88 -8.76
C GLY A 258 21.70 8.68 -8.13
N ASP A 259 21.78 8.25 -6.88
CA ASP A 259 23.05 7.87 -6.23
C ASP A 259 23.62 6.55 -6.77
N ALA A 260 22.80 5.80 -7.53
CA ALA A 260 23.12 4.46 -7.97
C ALA A 260 23.91 4.47 -9.28
N PRO A 261 25.13 3.90 -9.33
CA PRO A 261 25.98 3.95 -10.52
C PRO A 261 25.31 3.30 -11.73
N PHE A 262 25.22 4.05 -12.82
CA PHE A 262 24.58 3.68 -14.10
C PHE A 262 23.05 3.58 -14.07
N TYR A 263 22.38 4.14 -13.06
CA TYR A 263 20.92 4.20 -13.08
C TYR A 263 20.40 5.02 -14.27
N GLN A 264 19.43 4.46 -14.98
CA GLN A 264 18.61 5.13 -15.97
C GLN A 264 17.16 4.93 -15.55
N LYS A 265 16.38 6.00 -15.41
CA LYS A 265 15.02 6.04 -14.84
C LYS A 265 14.02 5.05 -15.46
N ILE A 266 14.33 4.50 -16.64
CA ILE A 266 13.52 3.54 -17.39
C ILE A 266 13.85 2.06 -17.08
N HIS A 267 14.86 1.78 -16.24
CA HIS A 267 15.28 0.43 -15.87
C HIS A 267 15.30 0.29 -14.35
N SER A 268 14.69 -0.79 -13.83
CA SER A 268 14.77 -1.11 -12.40
C SER A 268 16.23 -1.35 -11.99
N TYR A 269 16.70 -0.59 -11.00
CA TYR A 269 18.09 -0.65 -10.53
C TYR A 269 18.35 -1.78 -9.52
N PHE A 270 17.30 -2.27 -8.85
CA PHE A 270 17.41 -3.29 -7.82
C PHE A 270 16.93 -4.64 -8.37
N TRP A 271 17.85 -5.60 -8.42
CA TRP A 271 17.61 -6.98 -8.87
C TRP A 271 18.40 -7.95 -8.00
N VAL A 272 18.17 -9.26 -8.18
CA VAL A 272 18.93 -10.34 -7.50
C VAL A 272 20.44 -10.12 -7.69
N GLY A 273 21.13 -9.68 -6.63
CA GLY A 273 22.56 -9.35 -6.65
C GLY A 273 22.91 -7.89 -6.32
N ARG A 274 21.93 -6.98 -6.18
CA ARG A 274 22.12 -5.61 -5.66
C ARG A 274 21.09 -5.32 -4.55
N PRO A 275 21.29 -5.85 -3.33
CA PRO A 275 20.33 -5.66 -2.25
C PRO A 275 20.28 -4.21 -1.79
N PHE A 276 19.06 -3.70 -1.52
CA PHE A 276 18.85 -2.35 -0.98
C PHE A 276 19.71 -2.10 0.26
N LYS A 277 19.78 -3.06 1.18
CA LYS A 277 20.55 -2.95 2.44
C LYS A 277 22.01 -2.53 2.23
N THR A 278 22.73 -3.21 1.34
CA THR A 278 24.14 -2.89 1.07
C THR A 278 24.27 -1.52 0.43
N PHE A 279 23.41 -1.23 -0.56
CA PHE A 279 23.39 0.07 -1.21
C PHE A 279 23.10 1.22 -0.21
N PHE A 280 22.13 1.00 0.68
CA PHE A 280 21.75 1.95 1.72
C PHE A 280 22.93 2.28 2.61
N PHE A 281 23.63 1.28 3.16
CA PHE A 281 24.77 1.53 4.04
C PHE A 281 25.92 2.26 3.33
N ASP A 282 26.25 1.85 2.10
CA ASP A 282 27.28 2.51 1.30
C ASP A 282 26.96 4.01 1.09
N GLN A 283 25.71 4.33 0.74
CA GLN A 283 25.28 5.72 0.58
C GLN A 283 25.17 6.46 1.91
N PHE A 284 24.70 5.79 2.96
CA PHE A 284 24.52 6.35 4.28
C PHE A 284 25.87 6.79 4.86
N HIS A 285 26.87 5.91 4.92
CA HIS A 285 28.21 6.24 5.41
C HIS A 285 28.85 7.36 4.61
N LYS A 286 28.82 7.27 3.28
CA LYS A 286 29.36 8.31 2.40
C LYS A 286 28.72 9.69 2.67
N LYS A 287 27.40 9.73 2.87
CA LYS A 287 26.67 10.98 3.13
C LYS A 287 26.87 11.47 4.56
N GLN A 288 27.03 10.58 5.54
CA GLN A 288 27.42 10.95 6.90
C GLN A 288 28.80 11.59 6.93
N GLU A 289 29.80 10.97 6.31
CA GLU A 289 31.17 11.50 6.24
C GLU A 289 31.21 12.88 5.57
N ALA A 290 30.48 13.04 4.46
CA ALA A 290 30.36 14.33 3.78
C ALA A 290 29.68 15.40 4.66
N ALA A 291 28.63 15.02 5.40
CA ALA A 291 27.93 15.92 6.32
C ALA A 291 28.82 16.32 7.51
N ASP A 292 29.57 15.37 8.09
CA ASP A 292 30.53 15.65 9.16
C ASP A 292 31.64 16.59 8.71
N ALA A 293 32.19 16.38 7.51
CA ALA A 293 33.19 17.27 6.92
C ALA A 293 32.64 18.69 6.72
N ALA A 294 31.42 18.82 6.20
CA ALA A 294 30.76 20.12 6.01
C ALA A 294 30.46 20.84 7.33
N GLU A 295 30.01 20.11 8.36
CA GLU A 295 29.80 20.66 9.71
C GLU A 295 31.12 21.14 10.34
N ALA A 296 32.20 20.37 10.18
CA ALA A 296 33.52 20.75 10.68
C ALA A 296 34.08 22.00 9.95
N GLU A 297 33.92 22.09 8.64
CA GLU A 297 34.30 23.26 7.85
C GLU A 297 33.49 24.50 8.27
N ALA A 298 32.18 24.37 8.44
CA ALA A 298 31.31 25.46 8.90
C ALA A 298 31.69 25.93 10.32
N ALA A 299 32.00 25.00 11.24
CA ALA A 299 32.44 25.32 12.58
C ALA A 299 33.80 26.06 12.58
N ALA A 300 34.75 25.62 11.75
CA ALA A 300 36.04 26.30 11.58
C ALA A 300 35.88 27.70 10.96
N ALA A 301 34.98 27.86 9.99
CA ALA A 301 34.66 29.16 9.41
C ALA A 301 34.02 30.11 10.42
N ALA A 302 33.08 29.62 11.24
CA ALA A 302 32.45 30.42 12.30
C ALA A 302 33.44 30.83 13.40
N ALA A 303 34.37 29.95 13.78
CA ALA A 303 35.42 30.26 14.76
C ALA A 303 36.42 31.33 14.26
N ASN A 304 36.60 31.44 12.94
CA ASN A 304 37.49 32.41 12.31
C ASN A 304 36.79 33.73 11.92
N ALA A 305 35.46 33.82 12.06
CA ALA A 305 34.71 35.04 11.83
C ALA A 305 34.96 36.03 12.99
N THR A 306 35.91 36.95 12.81
CA THR A 306 36.07 38.10 13.69
C THR A 306 34.92 39.09 13.49
N ASP A 307 34.47 39.70 14.59
CA ASP A 307 33.28 40.53 14.83
C ASP A 307 33.16 41.83 14.00
N SER A 308 33.50 41.81 12.71
CA SER A 308 33.57 42.99 11.84
C SER A 308 33.02 42.71 10.44
N ASP A 309 31.73 42.44 10.33
CA ASP A 309 30.87 42.92 9.23
C ASP A 309 29.46 42.35 9.41
N SER A 310 28.58 43.14 10.04
CA SER A 310 27.21 42.74 10.39
C SER A 310 26.21 42.77 9.22
N ASP A 311 26.66 42.93 7.96
CA ASP A 311 25.75 43.19 6.83
C ASP A 311 25.86 42.22 5.65
N SER A 312 26.68 41.16 5.70
CA SER A 312 26.66 40.10 4.69
C SER A 312 26.21 38.77 5.29
N ALA A 313 24.89 38.56 5.35
CA ALA A 313 24.29 37.26 5.53
C ALA A 313 24.55 36.38 4.29
N ALA A 314 25.81 35.96 4.11
CA ALA A 314 26.11 34.79 3.31
C ALA A 314 25.44 33.60 3.99
N VAL A 315 24.72 32.80 3.21
CA VAL A 315 24.05 31.58 3.65
C VAL A 315 25.13 30.60 4.13
N VAL A 316 25.52 30.72 5.40
CA VAL A 316 26.26 29.68 6.11
C VAL A 316 25.32 28.49 6.20
N PRO A 317 25.73 27.26 5.82
CA PRO A 317 24.97 26.06 6.15
C PRO A 317 24.73 26.10 7.66
N ARG A 318 23.48 26.32 8.06
CA ARG A 318 23.11 26.50 9.47
C ARG A 318 23.62 25.27 10.20
N ALA A 319 24.66 25.44 11.02
CA ALA A 319 25.28 24.37 11.79
C ALA A 319 24.18 23.54 12.48
N ALA A 320 24.39 22.22 12.58
CA ALA A 320 23.43 21.30 13.20
C ALA A 320 22.83 21.94 14.45
N SER A 321 21.53 22.22 14.42
CA SER A 321 20.85 22.96 15.48
C SER A 321 20.82 22.19 16.81
N ASN A 322 21.16 20.89 16.77
CA ASN A 322 21.33 20.04 17.93
C ASN A 322 22.32 18.89 17.63
N PRO A 323 23.55 18.89 18.19
CA PRO A 323 24.55 17.83 17.93
C PRO A 323 24.17 16.47 18.52
N ASP A 324 23.25 16.44 19.50
CA ASP A 324 22.74 15.22 20.14
C ASP A 324 21.43 14.73 19.49
N GLY A 325 20.98 15.39 18.40
CA GLY A 325 19.77 15.00 17.68
C GLY A 325 19.95 13.76 16.80
N ILE A 326 18.84 13.21 16.33
CA ILE A 326 18.82 12.02 15.47
C ILE A 326 19.23 12.32 14.02
N THR A 327 19.62 11.29 13.28
CA THR A 327 19.80 11.34 11.82
C THR A 327 18.56 10.78 11.12
N VAL A 328 17.87 11.64 10.36
CA VAL A 328 16.75 11.23 9.49
C VAL A 328 17.28 10.98 8.08
N VAL A 329 16.82 9.92 7.42
CA VAL A 329 17.22 9.59 6.05
C VAL A 329 15.99 9.53 5.16
N ASP A 330 15.89 10.49 4.25
CA ASP A 330 14.84 10.53 3.24
C ASP A 330 15.13 9.52 2.13
N ILE A 331 14.22 8.57 1.94
CA ILE A 331 14.28 7.56 0.89
C ILE A 331 13.31 7.94 -0.22
N ASP A 332 13.84 8.10 -1.44
CA ASP A 332 13.09 8.48 -2.63
C ASP A 332 12.02 7.42 -3.01
N SER A 333 10.92 7.87 -3.60
CA SER A 333 9.78 7.04 -4.02
C SER A 333 10.16 6.02 -5.08
N GLU A 334 11.22 6.28 -5.85
CA GLU A 334 11.74 5.34 -6.84
C GLU A 334 12.22 4.01 -6.20
N PHE A 335 12.57 4.00 -4.90
CA PHE A 335 12.85 2.77 -4.15
C PHE A 335 11.59 2.04 -3.66
N LEU A 336 10.47 2.74 -3.58
CA LEU A 336 9.21 2.22 -3.03
C LEU A 336 8.41 1.41 -4.05
N LEU A 337 8.86 1.38 -5.31
CA LEU A 337 8.34 0.52 -6.36
C LEU A 337 8.85 -0.90 -6.14
N PHE A 338 8.13 -1.68 -5.34
CA PHE A 338 8.61 -2.98 -4.88
C PHE A 338 8.73 -4.03 -5.98
N ARG A 339 9.73 -4.88 -5.76
CA ARG A 339 9.95 -6.13 -6.46
C ARG A 339 10.17 -7.21 -5.40
N ILE A 340 9.23 -8.16 -5.27
CA ILE A 340 9.49 -9.37 -4.48
C ILE A 340 10.69 -10.06 -5.14
N THR A 341 11.65 -10.50 -4.33
CA THR A 341 12.81 -11.19 -4.89
C THR A 341 12.46 -12.65 -5.11
N ASP A 342 12.94 -13.23 -6.22
CA ASP A 342 12.91 -14.69 -6.46
C ASP A 342 13.81 -15.40 -5.43
N ASP A 343 13.33 -15.45 -4.18
CA ASP A 343 13.93 -16.13 -3.06
C ASP A 343 13.45 -17.60 -3.09
N PRO A 344 14.35 -18.57 -3.36
CA PRO A 344 13.97 -19.98 -3.43
C PRO A 344 13.40 -20.52 -2.10
N THR A 345 13.66 -19.85 -0.97
CA THR A 345 13.11 -20.20 0.34
C THR A 345 11.72 -19.61 0.61
N ARG A 346 11.28 -18.68 -0.26
CA ARG A 346 10.06 -17.87 -0.15
C ARG A 346 9.92 -17.10 1.17
N ARG A 347 11.02 -16.89 1.90
CA ARG A 347 11.01 -16.11 3.15
C ARG A 347 10.72 -14.65 2.86
N ASP A 348 11.27 -14.11 1.77
CA ASP A 348 11.00 -12.74 1.34
C ASP A 348 9.51 -12.53 1.00
N LEU A 349 8.91 -13.47 0.26
CA LEU A 349 7.47 -13.47 -0.03
C LEU A 349 6.63 -13.57 1.25
N ARG A 350 6.99 -14.45 2.18
CA ARG A 350 6.28 -14.55 3.46
C ARG A 350 6.40 -13.27 4.28
N LEU A 351 7.60 -12.70 4.41
CA LEU A 351 7.82 -11.40 5.07
C LEU A 351 6.97 -10.30 4.42
N TRP A 352 6.97 -10.22 3.09
CA TRP A 352 6.15 -9.27 2.34
C TRP A 352 4.65 -9.40 2.65
N THR A 353 4.18 -10.65 2.77
CA THR A 353 2.80 -10.95 3.14
C THR A 353 2.52 -10.58 4.60
N GLU A 354 3.42 -10.89 5.54
CA GLU A 354 3.29 -10.50 6.95
C GLU A 354 3.24 -8.97 7.11
N LEU A 355 4.08 -8.22 6.41
CA LEU A 355 4.09 -6.75 6.41
C LEU A 355 2.76 -6.14 5.95
N ALA A 356 2.00 -6.83 5.09
CA ALA A 356 0.68 -6.36 4.68
C ALA A 356 -0.32 -6.29 5.86
N HIS A 357 -0.17 -7.19 6.84
CA HIS A 357 -1.04 -7.23 8.02
C HIS A 357 -0.78 -6.06 8.98
N LEU A 358 0.31 -5.31 8.80
CA LEU A 358 0.56 -4.07 9.55
C LEU A 358 -0.23 -2.87 9.01
N VAL A 359 -0.66 -2.92 7.75
CA VAL A 359 -1.40 -1.83 7.11
C VAL A 359 -2.90 -2.08 7.27
N ARG A 360 -3.46 -1.56 8.37
CA ARG A 360 -4.88 -1.68 8.72
C ARG A 360 -5.63 -0.41 8.37
N PHE A 361 -6.82 -0.52 7.76
CA PHE A 361 -7.62 0.65 7.41
C PHE A 361 -8.27 1.30 8.63
N ARG A 362 -8.63 2.58 8.48
CA ARG A 362 -9.33 3.36 9.51
C ARG A 362 -10.67 2.74 9.90
N ALA A 363 -11.09 2.99 11.14
CA ALA A 363 -12.29 2.40 11.73
C ALA A 363 -13.58 2.75 10.94
N ASP A 364 -13.68 3.96 10.39
CA ASP A 364 -14.82 4.39 9.60
C ASP A 364 -14.96 3.58 8.29
N VAL A 365 -13.86 3.32 7.59
CA VAL A 365 -13.82 2.43 6.42
C VAL A 365 -14.21 1.00 6.81
N ARG A 366 -13.64 0.48 7.90
CA ARG A 366 -13.91 -0.89 8.39
C ARG A 366 -15.37 -1.09 8.76
N ALA A 367 -15.99 -0.11 9.41
CA ALA A 367 -17.40 -0.13 9.76
C ALA A 367 -18.29 -0.25 8.52
N VAL A 368 -17.99 0.50 7.45
CA VAL A 368 -18.71 0.39 6.18
C VAL A 368 -18.53 -0.99 5.55
N VAL A 369 -17.29 -1.50 5.50
CA VAL A 369 -17.00 -2.86 4.98
C VAL A 369 -17.82 -3.92 5.72
N ALA A 370 -17.86 -3.85 7.06
CA ALA A 370 -18.64 -4.79 7.87
C ALA A 370 -20.14 -4.74 7.53
N THR A 371 -20.71 -3.54 7.39
CA THR A 371 -22.12 -3.35 7.04
C THR A 371 -22.45 -3.84 5.64
N VAL A 372 -21.61 -3.53 4.65
CA VAL A 372 -21.78 -3.96 3.25
C VAL A 372 -21.70 -5.49 3.16
N LEU A 373 -20.72 -6.11 3.83
CA LEU A 373 -20.57 -7.57 3.85
C LEU A 373 -21.73 -8.28 4.55
N ALA A 374 -22.30 -7.71 5.61
CA ALA A 374 -23.46 -8.29 6.30
C ALA A 374 -24.73 -8.36 5.44
N ARG A 375 -24.78 -7.57 4.35
CA ARG A 375 -25.90 -7.51 3.40
C ARG A 375 -25.66 -8.31 2.13
N LEU A 376 -24.44 -8.81 1.94
CA LEU A 376 -24.14 -9.78 0.89
C LEU A 376 -24.54 -11.19 1.34
N PRO A 377 -24.80 -12.11 0.40
CA PRO A 377 -24.79 -13.54 0.72
C PRO A 377 -23.48 -13.90 1.44
N PRO A 378 -23.47 -14.97 2.27
CA PRO A 378 -22.25 -15.42 2.93
C PRO A 378 -21.07 -15.48 1.95
N ALA A 379 -19.86 -15.10 2.39
CA ALA A 379 -18.64 -14.94 1.59
C ALA A 379 -18.39 -16.04 0.53
N ALA A 380 -18.87 -17.26 0.77
CA ALA A 380 -18.79 -18.38 -0.16
C ALA A 380 -19.71 -18.30 -1.41
N ASN A 381 -20.58 -17.29 -1.54
CA ASN A 381 -21.72 -17.29 -2.46
C ASN A 381 -21.88 -16.03 -3.35
N TYR A 382 -20.81 -15.30 -3.66
CA TYR A 382 -20.84 -14.25 -4.70
C TYR A 382 -19.53 -14.17 -5.49
N PHE A 383 -19.59 -13.65 -6.71
CA PHE A 383 -18.43 -13.40 -7.57
C PHE A 383 -18.03 -11.93 -7.46
N GLY A 384 -16.74 -11.65 -7.32
CA GLY A 384 -16.20 -10.30 -7.31
C GLY A 384 -15.61 -9.94 -8.66
N VAL A 385 -16.02 -8.81 -9.24
CA VAL A 385 -15.45 -8.27 -10.49
C VAL A 385 -14.88 -6.87 -10.24
N HIS A 386 -13.59 -6.69 -10.42
CA HIS A 386 -12.97 -5.36 -10.44
C HIS A 386 -13.07 -4.77 -11.84
N PHE A 387 -14.08 -3.92 -12.05
CA PHE A 387 -14.37 -3.27 -13.31
C PHE A 387 -13.68 -1.90 -13.38
N ARG A 388 -12.43 -1.92 -13.89
CA ARG A 388 -11.56 -0.74 -13.98
C ARG A 388 -11.89 0.14 -15.17
N ALA A 389 -12.98 0.89 -15.07
CA ALA A 389 -13.60 1.63 -16.17
C ALA A 389 -13.68 3.16 -15.97
N GLU A 390 -13.09 3.69 -14.92
CA GLU A 390 -13.06 5.14 -14.68
C GLU A 390 -12.23 5.87 -15.75
N ASN A 391 -12.50 7.16 -15.98
CA ASN A 391 -11.92 7.97 -17.06
C ASN A 391 -10.39 8.21 -16.96
N ASP A 392 -9.77 7.79 -15.87
CA ASP A 392 -8.32 7.78 -15.68
C ASP A 392 -7.68 6.41 -15.97
N SER A 393 -8.49 5.39 -16.29
CA SER A 393 -8.00 4.07 -16.65
C SER A 393 -7.13 4.17 -17.91
N ILE A 394 -5.92 3.63 -17.82
CA ILE A 394 -4.94 3.58 -18.91
C ILE A 394 -4.81 2.17 -19.50
N TRP A 395 -5.50 1.20 -18.91
CA TRP A 395 -5.33 -0.23 -19.12
C TRP A 395 -6.17 -0.75 -20.28
N SER A 396 -7.43 -0.33 -20.33
CA SER A 396 -8.39 -0.75 -21.34
C SER A 396 -9.49 0.30 -21.46
N PRO A 397 -10.03 0.52 -22.68
CA PRO A 397 -11.32 1.18 -22.83
C PRO A 397 -12.41 0.45 -22.02
N ALA A 398 -13.37 1.20 -21.49
CA ALA A 398 -14.45 0.65 -20.66
C ALA A 398 -15.27 -0.42 -21.39
N GLU A 399 -15.53 -0.23 -22.69
CA GLU A 399 -16.31 -1.17 -23.50
C GLU A 399 -15.58 -2.50 -23.70
N HIS A 400 -14.26 -2.45 -23.88
CA HIS A 400 -13.43 -3.65 -24.00
C HIS A 400 -13.36 -4.40 -22.67
N GLN A 401 -13.10 -3.68 -21.57
CA GLN A 401 -13.06 -4.25 -20.22
C GLN A 401 -14.40 -4.94 -19.87
N LEU A 402 -15.53 -4.28 -20.17
CA LEU A 402 -16.87 -4.83 -19.94
C LEU A 402 -17.06 -6.17 -20.67
N ALA A 403 -16.67 -6.24 -21.94
CA ALA A 403 -16.80 -7.46 -22.72
C ALA A 403 -15.97 -8.61 -22.12
N VAL A 404 -14.72 -8.33 -21.75
CA VAL A 404 -13.81 -9.33 -21.17
C VAL A 404 -14.27 -9.79 -19.79
N ASP A 405 -14.72 -8.88 -18.93
CA ASP A 405 -15.23 -9.23 -17.59
C ASP A 405 -16.48 -10.13 -17.67
N LEU A 406 -17.41 -9.85 -18.58
CA LEU A 406 -18.61 -10.68 -18.77
C LEU A 406 -18.28 -12.06 -19.35
N ASP A 407 -17.35 -12.14 -20.30
CA ASP A 407 -16.89 -13.42 -20.85
C ASP A 407 -16.15 -14.25 -19.77
N ALA A 408 -15.35 -13.59 -18.93
CA ALA A 408 -14.68 -14.22 -17.79
C ALA A 408 -15.69 -14.76 -16.76
N LEU A 409 -16.75 -14.01 -16.45
CA LEU A 409 -17.85 -14.48 -15.59
C LEU A 409 -18.50 -15.76 -16.15
N ASP A 410 -18.86 -15.77 -17.44
CA ASP A 410 -19.52 -16.92 -18.07
C ASP A 410 -18.60 -18.15 -18.12
N ARG A 411 -17.30 -17.96 -18.36
CA ARG A 411 -16.29 -19.03 -18.30
C ARG A 411 -16.14 -19.58 -16.88
N ALA A 412 -16.01 -18.70 -15.89
CA ALA A 412 -15.93 -19.09 -14.48
C ALA A 412 -17.16 -19.90 -14.05
N TRP A 413 -18.36 -19.47 -14.45
CA TRP A 413 -19.59 -20.21 -14.15
C TRP A 413 -19.61 -21.59 -14.83
N THR A 414 -19.24 -21.65 -16.09
CA THR A 414 -19.16 -22.92 -16.84
C THR A 414 -18.20 -23.91 -16.17
N GLN A 415 -17.06 -23.43 -15.68
CA GLN A 415 -16.01 -24.27 -15.09
C GLN A 415 -16.25 -24.61 -13.61
N PHE A 416 -16.75 -23.66 -12.82
CA PHE A 416 -16.77 -23.74 -11.35
C PHE A 416 -18.16 -23.60 -10.72
N GLY A 417 -19.18 -23.26 -11.52
CA GLY A 417 -20.55 -23.07 -11.05
C GLY A 417 -21.23 -24.36 -10.59
N ASN A 418 -20.90 -25.48 -11.23
CA ASN A 418 -21.56 -26.78 -11.02
C ASN A 418 -20.72 -27.80 -10.24
N ALA A 419 -19.60 -27.39 -9.64
CA ALA A 419 -18.61 -28.29 -9.03
C ALA A 419 -19.05 -29.03 -7.74
N GLY A 420 -20.35 -29.12 -7.48
CA GLY A 420 -20.96 -29.88 -6.38
C GLY A 420 -22.07 -30.85 -6.79
N GLU A 421 -22.46 -30.91 -8.07
CA GLU A 421 -23.59 -31.73 -8.53
C GLU A 421 -23.16 -32.58 -9.73
N THR A 422 -22.36 -33.62 -9.45
CA THR A 422 -22.05 -34.68 -10.42
C THR A 422 -23.18 -35.71 -10.57
N ASP A 423 -24.28 -35.55 -9.85
CA ASP A 423 -25.46 -36.39 -10.01
C ASP A 423 -26.34 -35.82 -11.12
N ALA A 424 -26.56 -36.64 -12.16
CA ALA A 424 -27.24 -36.35 -13.42
C ALA A 424 -28.76 -36.03 -13.29
N GLY A 425 -29.16 -35.28 -12.27
CA GLY A 425 -30.54 -34.90 -11.97
C GLY A 425 -30.72 -33.67 -11.08
N ALA A 426 -29.66 -32.94 -10.73
CA ALA A 426 -29.80 -31.69 -10.00
C ALA A 426 -30.24 -30.54 -10.94
N ALA A 427 -31.16 -29.69 -10.46
CA ALA A 427 -31.60 -28.52 -11.20
C ALA A 427 -30.40 -27.59 -11.43
N ALA A 428 -30.30 -26.97 -12.60
CA ALA A 428 -29.24 -26.01 -12.87
C ALA A 428 -29.20 -24.95 -11.76
N ALA A 429 -28.10 -24.89 -11.01
CA ALA A 429 -27.94 -23.91 -9.93
C ALA A 429 -28.08 -22.49 -10.51
N ASP A 430 -28.73 -21.60 -9.76
CA ASP A 430 -28.80 -20.20 -10.16
C ASP A 430 -27.41 -19.56 -10.06
N LYS A 431 -27.09 -18.69 -11.03
CA LYS A 431 -25.85 -17.90 -11.01
C LYS A 431 -25.82 -17.05 -9.72
N PRO A 432 -24.73 -17.09 -8.93
CA PRO A 432 -24.61 -16.25 -7.75
C PRO A 432 -24.54 -14.77 -8.15
N PRO A 433 -24.86 -13.84 -7.24
CA PRO A 433 -24.73 -12.42 -7.53
C PRO A 433 -23.27 -12.03 -7.76
N VAL A 434 -23.09 -10.99 -8.59
CA VAL A 434 -21.82 -10.31 -8.85
C VAL A 434 -21.74 -9.08 -7.95
N TYR A 435 -20.70 -9.00 -7.13
CA TYR A 435 -20.27 -7.74 -6.52
C TYR A 435 -19.32 -7.02 -7.48
N LEU A 436 -19.70 -5.83 -7.91
CA LEU A 436 -18.95 -5.02 -8.85
C LEU A 436 -18.19 -3.91 -8.12
N ALA A 437 -16.85 -3.97 -8.13
CA ALA A 437 -16.02 -2.85 -7.69
C ALA A 437 -15.77 -1.92 -8.87
N CYS A 438 -16.34 -0.72 -8.78
CA CYS A 438 -16.13 0.38 -9.72
C CYS A 438 -16.41 1.70 -8.99
N GLY A 439 -15.63 2.73 -9.30
CA GLY A 439 -15.79 4.09 -8.78
C GLY A 439 -16.70 4.98 -9.62
N ASP A 440 -17.17 4.50 -10.78
CA ASP A 440 -18.01 5.28 -11.72
C ASP A 440 -19.46 4.75 -11.75
N PRO A 441 -20.45 5.53 -11.25
CA PRO A 441 -21.85 5.12 -11.23
C PRO A 441 -22.49 4.87 -12.60
N GLU A 442 -22.00 5.52 -13.66
CA GLU A 442 -22.56 5.30 -15.00
C GLU A 442 -22.02 4.02 -15.61
N GLN A 443 -20.73 3.74 -15.41
CA GLN A 443 -20.11 2.47 -15.80
C GLN A 443 -20.76 1.28 -15.07
N ILE A 444 -21.09 1.44 -13.78
CA ILE A 444 -21.84 0.44 -13.01
C ILE A 444 -23.17 0.10 -13.70
N LYS A 445 -23.99 1.11 -14.04
CA LYS A 445 -25.29 0.86 -14.71
C LYS A 445 -25.13 0.13 -16.05
N GLN A 446 -24.10 0.47 -16.82
CA GLN A 446 -23.82 -0.18 -18.11
C GLN A 446 -23.45 -1.65 -17.90
N PHE A 447 -22.57 -1.93 -16.94
CA PHE A 447 -22.22 -3.30 -16.58
C PHE A 447 -23.44 -4.09 -16.13
N GLU A 448 -24.25 -3.54 -15.24
CA GLU A 448 -25.44 -4.19 -14.70
C GLU A 448 -26.45 -4.58 -15.78
N ALA A 449 -26.71 -3.68 -16.73
CA ALA A 449 -27.61 -3.97 -17.85
C ALA A 449 -27.07 -5.10 -18.73
N ALA A 450 -25.77 -5.09 -19.03
CA ALA A 450 -25.13 -6.11 -19.86
C ALA A 450 -25.01 -7.47 -19.13
N ALA A 451 -24.72 -7.46 -17.84
CA ALA A 451 -24.68 -8.65 -16.99
C ALA A 451 -26.07 -9.30 -16.84
N ALA A 452 -27.12 -8.49 -16.64
CA ALA A 452 -28.50 -8.97 -16.56
C ALA A 452 -28.95 -9.66 -17.85
N ALA A 453 -28.54 -9.16 -19.01
CA ALA A 453 -28.82 -9.80 -20.31
C ALA A 453 -28.18 -11.21 -20.43
N ARG A 454 -27.16 -11.51 -19.62
CA ARG A 454 -26.48 -12.82 -19.53
C ARG A 454 -26.93 -13.64 -18.32
N GLY A 455 -27.98 -13.23 -17.61
CA GLY A 455 -28.54 -13.93 -16.45
C GLY A 455 -27.76 -13.74 -15.15
N TRP A 456 -26.90 -12.73 -15.07
CA TRP A 456 -26.21 -12.35 -13.83
C TRP A 456 -27.00 -11.29 -13.07
N THR A 457 -27.14 -11.48 -11.76
CA THR A 457 -27.56 -10.38 -10.87
C THR A 457 -26.33 -9.64 -10.39
N THR A 458 -26.38 -8.30 -10.35
CA THR A 458 -25.24 -7.47 -9.97
C THR A 458 -25.61 -6.53 -8.82
N THR A 459 -24.67 -6.34 -7.91
CA THR A 459 -24.74 -5.41 -6.79
C THR A 459 -23.41 -4.66 -6.65
N ASP A 460 -23.41 -3.58 -5.88
CA ASP A 460 -22.26 -2.73 -5.60
C ASP A 460 -22.36 -2.16 -4.18
N LYS A 461 -21.33 -1.45 -3.73
CA LYS A 461 -21.29 -0.85 -2.38
C LYS A 461 -22.47 0.08 -2.08
N TRP A 462 -22.95 0.88 -3.04
CA TRP A 462 -24.06 1.81 -2.84
C TRP A 462 -25.41 1.09 -2.81
N LYS A 463 -25.63 0.11 -3.69
CA LYS A 463 -26.84 -0.73 -3.63
C LYS A 463 -26.95 -1.47 -2.31
N LEU A 464 -25.86 -2.04 -1.83
CA LEU A 464 -25.82 -2.72 -0.54
C LEU A 464 -26.02 -1.72 0.61
N ALA A 465 -25.43 -0.53 0.55
CA ALA A 465 -25.65 0.52 1.54
C ALA A 465 -27.10 1.02 1.58
N ALA A 466 -27.81 1.05 0.45
CA ALA A 466 -29.22 1.43 0.36
C ALA A 466 -30.20 0.30 0.75
N ALA A 467 -29.77 -0.97 0.74
CA ALA A 467 -30.63 -2.12 1.03
C ALA A 467 -31.16 -2.18 2.48
N GLY A 468 -30.63 -1.35 3.38
CA GLY A 468 -31.07 -1.25 4.79
C GLY A 468 -32.40 -0.50 5.01
N GLY A 469 -33.04 0.02 3.97
CA GLY A 469 -34.30 0.78 4.07
C GLY A 469 -34.06 2.30 4.06
N SER A 470 -34.78 3.06 4.89
CA SER A 470 -34.64 4.52 4.99
C SER A 470 -33.37 5.00 5.70
N ASP A 471 -32.52 4.07 6.15
CA ASP A 471 -31.25 4.35 6.76
C ASP A 471 -30.23 4.77 5.69
N THR A 472 -30.01 6.08 5.57
CA THR A 472 -29.01 6.65 4.66
C THR A 472 -27.62 6.67 5.29
N GLU A 473 -27.44 6.26 6.55
CA GLU A 473 -26.19 6.47 7.28
C GLU A 473 -24.99 5.80 6.60
N THR A 474 -25.16 4.57 6.13
CA THR A 474 -24.10 3.83 5.42
C THR A 474 -23.79 4.47 4.06
N THR A 475 -24.82 4.88 3.33
CA THR A 475 -24.67 5.56 2.03
C THR A 475 -23.97 6.91 2.21
N ASP A 476 -24.36 7.66 3.23
CA ASP A 476 -23.76 8.94 3.58
C ASP A 476 -22.32 8.76 4.06
N ALA A 477 -22.02 7.68 4.79
CA ALA A 477 -20.66 7.33 5.18
C ALA A 477 -19.78 7.04 3.95
N ILE A 478 -20.26 6.25 2.97
CA ILE A 478 -19.55 6.02 1.70
C ILE A 478 -19.30 7.35 0.97
N ASN A 479 -20.34 8.18 0.85
CA ASN A 479 -20.25 9.43 0.09
C ASN A 479 -19.36 10.49 0.74
N ARG A 480 -19.15 10.42 2.07
CA ARG A 480 -18.19 11.28 2.80
C ARG A 480 -16.74 10.82 2.65
N LEU A 481 -16.51 9.56 2.30
CA LEU A 481 -15.17 9.04 2.07
C LEU A 481 -14.63 9.57 0.74
N ALA A 482 -13.37 9.97 0.74
CA ALA A 482 -12.64 10.26 -0.49
C ALA A 482 -12.53 9.02 -1.38
N PHE A 483 -12.30 9.23 -2.68
CA PHE A 483 -12.31 8.19 -3.70
C PHE A 483 -11.46 6.95 -3.33
N ASP A 484 -10.22 7.16 -2.87
CA ASP A 484 -9.33 6.05 -2.48
C ASP A 484 -9.90 5.24 -1.31
N PHE A 485 -10.56 5.86 -0.33
CA PHE A 485 -11.18 5.15 0.79
C PHE A 485 -12.47 4.44 0.39
N GLN A 486 -13.18 4.91 -0.63
CA GLN A 486 -14.25 4.14 -1.25
C GLN A 486 -13.71 2.88 -1.93
N GLY A 487 -12.56 3.00 -2.62
CA GLY A 487 -11.83 1.84 -3.14
C GLY A 487 -11.39 0.85 -2.05
N ALA A 488 -11.07 1.33 -0.85
CA ALA A 488 -10.73 0.45 0.28
C ALA A 488 -11.94 -0.41 0.73
N ILE A 489 -13.17 0.11 0.60
CA ILE A 489 -14.38 -0.68 0.84
C ILE A 489 -14.45 -1.83 -0.17
N ASP A 490 -14.28 -1.51 -1.45
CA ASP A 490 -14.29 -2.50 -2.53
C ASP A 490 -13.20 -3.56 -2.33
N LEU A 491 -12.00 -3.16 -1.89
CA LEU A 491 -10.91 -4.09 -1.57
C LEU A 491 -11.32 -5.08 -0.47
N GLY A 492 -11.90 -4.58 0.63
CA GLY A 492 -12.37 -5.41 1.74
C GLY A 492 -13.44 -6.42 1.31
N VAL A 493 -14.39 -6.00 0.48
CA VAL A 493 -15.41 -6.90 -0.07
C VAL A 493 -14.78 -7.92 -1.02
N MET A 494 -13.95 -7.49 -1.98
CA MET A 494 -13.36 -8.38 -2.98
C MET A 494 -12.55 -9.53 -2.38
N LEU A 495 -11.83 -9.29 -1.28
CA LEU A 495 -11.11 -10.34 -0.56
C LEU A 495 -12.03 -11.47 -0.10
N ARG A 496 -13.29 -11.18 0.20
CA ARG A 496 -14.28 -12.15 0.70
C ARG A 496 -15.09 -12.83 -0.41
N SER A 497 -14.84 -12.52 -1.68
CA SER A 497 -15.55 -13.16 -2.80
C SER A 497 -15.24 -14.66 -2.92
N ARG A 498 -16.20 -15.44 -3.43
CA ARG A 498 -15.97 -16.86 -3.75
C ARG A 498 -15.01 -17.01 -4.93
N PHE A 499 -15.16 -16.14 -5.91
CA PHE A 499 -14.36 -16.10 -7.13
C PHE A 499 -14.07 -14.64 -7.47
N PHE A 500 -12.81 -14.29 -7.73
CA PHE A 500 -12.40 -12.92 -8.07
C PHE A 500 -11.95 -12.84 -9.54
N ILE A 501 -12.46 -11.83 -10.26
CA ILE A 501 -12.05 -11.47 -11.63
C ILE A 501 -11.49 -10.05 -11.58
N GLY A 502 -10.30 -9.86 -12.13
CA GLY A 502 -9.65 -8.56 -12.21
C GLY A 502 -8.85 -8.37 -13.50
N VAL A 503 -8.25 -7.19 -13.60
CA VAL A 503 -7.45 -6.77 -14.76
C VAL A 503 -5.95 -6.79 -14.42
N GLN A 504 -5.14 -7.35 -15.32
CA GLN A 504 -3.69 -7.29 -15.21
C GLN A 504 -3.22 -5.83 -15.35
N GLY A 505 -2.12 -5.45 -14.69
CA GLY A 505 -1.66 -4.05 -14.65
C GLY A 505 -2.24 -3.23 -13.50
N SER A 506 -3.49 -3.48 -13.09
CA SER A 506 -4.05 -2.80 -11.91
C SER A 506 -3.39 -3.27 -10.61
N ALA A 507 -2.83 -2.33 -9.85
CA ALA A 507 -2.34 -2.58 -8.49
C ALA A 507 -3.47 -3.04 -7.54
N PHE A 508 -4.71 -2.63 -7.79
CA PHE A 508 -5.87 -3.09 -7.02
C PHE A 508 -6.12 -4.58 -7.22
N SER A 509 -6.29 -5.01 -8.48
CA SER A 509 -6.47 -6.42 -8.80
C SER A 509 -5.28 -7.27 -8.35
N SER A 510 -4.06 -6.76 -8.55
CA SER A 510 -2.84 -7.42 -8.07
C SER A 510 -2.83 -7.61 -6.55
N THR A 511 -3.30 -6.62 -5.78
CA THR A 511 -3.39 -6.72 -4.31
C THR A 511 -4.40 -7.78 -3.88
N VAL A 512 -5.61 -7.75 -4.45
CA VAL A 512 -6.64 -8.76 -4.15
C VAL A 512 -6.13 -10.16 -4.49
N GLY A 513 -5.54 -10.33 -5.68
CA GLY A 513 -4.98 -11.60 -6.10
C GLY A 513 -3.87 -12.14 -5.23
N ASN A 514 -2.87 -11.30 -4.92
CA ASN A 514 -1.75 -11.69 -4.06
C ASN A 514 -2.20 -12.16 -2.67
N HIS A 515 -3.26 -11.56 -2.13
CA HIS A 515 -3.80 -11.98 -0.83
C HIS A 515 -4.73 -13.19 -0.91
N ARG A 516 -5.28 -13.48 -2.09
CA ARG A 516 -6.09 -14.68 -2.38
C ARG A 516 -5.29 -15.87 -2.86
N ASP A 517 -4.01 -15.69 -3.19
CA ASP A 517 -3.11 -16.75 -3.62
C ASP A 517 -1.91 -16.86 -2.69
N VAL A 518 -1.92 -17.90 -1.84
CA VAL A 518 -0.82 -18.22 -0.91
C VAL A 518 0.48 -18.61 -1.60
N THR A 519 0.45 -18.90 -2.90
CA THR A 519 1.62 -19.34 -3.67
C THR A 519 2.39 -18.19 -4.31
N GLY A 520 1.80 -16.99 -4.37
CA GLY A 520 2.40 -15.82 -5.01
C GLY A 520 2.52 -15.94 -6.54
N ARG A 521 1.79 -16.87 -7.18
CA ARG A 521 1.94 -17.21 -8.61
C ARG A 521 1.11 -16.33 -9.55
N TYR A 522 0.62 -15.20 -9.05
CA TYR A 522 -0.51 -14.47 -9.64
C TYR A 522 -0.32 -13.92 -11.06
N ARG A 523 0.91 -13.87 -11.58
CA ARG A 523 1.17 -13.48 -12.96
C ARG A 523 0.95 -14.64 -13.92
N GLY A 524 -0.30 -14.93 -14.21
CA GLY A 524 -0.66 -15.85 -15.29
C GLY A 524 -1.80 -16.81 -14.98
N SER A 525 -2.56 -16.60 -13.89
CA SER A 525 -3.79 -17.34 -13.63
C SER A 525 -4.81 -16.96 -14.71
N SER A 526 -4.75 -17.66 -15.84
CA SER A 526 -5.69 -17.52 -16.92
C SER A 526 -6.66 -18.70 -16.93
N PHE A 527 -7.87 -18.56 -17.46
CA PHE A 527 -8.71 -19.72 -17.75
C PHE A 527 -8.10 -20.66 -18.81
N GLU A 528 -6.95 -20.29 -19.39
CA GLU A 528 -6.19 -21.11 -20.35
C GLU A 528 -5.08 -21.90 -19.67
N MET A 529 -4.58 -21.43 -18.52
CA MET A 529 -3.55 -22.09 -17.71
C MET A 529 -4.21 -22.68 -16.46
N PRO A 530 -4.29 -24.01 -16.32
CA PRO A 530 -4.91 -24.64 -15.16
C PRO A 530 -4.29 -24.12 -13.86
N ASP A 531 -5.11 -23.49 -13.02
CA ASP A 531 -4.73 -23.04 -11.67
C ASP A 531 -4.96 -24.19 -10.67
N GLU A 532 -4.00 -24.43 -9.78
CA GLU A 532 -4.03 -25.46 -8.74
C GLU A 532 -4.94 -25.11 -7.55
N GLY A 533 -5.77 -24.06 -7.64
CA GLY A 533 -6.87 -23.85 -6.71
C GLY A 533 -7.21 -22.42 -6.37
N ALA A 534 -6.44 -21.42 -6.82
CA ALA A 534 -6.79 -20.04 -6.56
C ALA A 534 -8.04 -19.70 -7.37
N ARG A 535 -9.18 -19.45 -6.70
CA ARG A 535 -10.42 -18.96 -7.34
C ARG A 535 -10.29 -17.48 -7.68
N THR A 536 -9.27 -17.16 -8.45
CA THR A 536 -8.92 -15.82 -8.86
C THR A 536 -8.39 -15.84 -10.29
N HIS A 537 -8.83 -14.88 -11.11
CA HIS A 537 -8.40 -14.76 -12.49
C HIS A 537 -8.02 -13.30 -12.81
N LEU A 538 -6.85 -13.12 -13.42
CA LEU A 538 -6.48 -11.90 -14.14
C LEU A 538 -6.38 -12.20 -15.61
N PHE A 539 -6.92 -11.32 -16.42
CA PHE A 539 -6.63 -11.31 -17.84
C PHE A 539 -5.69 -10.16 -18.20
N ASN A 540 -4.83 -10.43 -19.19
CA ASN A 540 -3.90 -9.47 -19.73
C ASN A 540 -4.64 -8.46 -20.62
N ASP A 541 -4.33 -7.20 -20.45
CA ASP A 541 -4.85 -6.07 -21.23
C ASP A 541 -3.88 -5.65 -22.37
N LEU A 542 -2.97 -6.54 -22.76
CA LEU A 542 -1.90 -6.34 -23.75
C LEU A 542 -0.76 -5.40 -23.30
N ASP A 543 -0.91 -4.64 -22.21
CA ASP A 543 0.05 -3.59 -21.80
C ASP A 543 0.76 -3.83 -20.44
N ALA A 544 0.47 -4.93 -19.75
CA ALA A 544 1.11 -5.26 -18.46
C ALA A 544 2.63 -5.55 -18.52
N THR A 545 3.28 -5.35 -19.67
CA THR A 545 4.73 -5.53 -19.87
C THR A 545 5.57 -4.36 -19.35
N GLU A 546 4.99 -3.18 -19.09
CA GLU A 546 5.77 -1.95 -18.83
C GLU A 546 6.02 -1.64 -17.35
N TYR A 547 5.28 -2.24 -16.41
CA TYR A 547 5.59 -2.04 -14.99
C TYR A 547 6.83 -2.85 -14.60
N ALA A 548 7.66 -2.27 -13.74
CA ALA A 548 8.80 -2.93 -13.13
C ALA A 548 8.32 -4.01 -12.14
N CYS A 549 7.81 -5.10 -12.66
CA CYS A 549 7.16 -6.16 -11.92
C CYS A 549 8.18 -7.15 -11.38
N CYS A 550 8.10 -7.56 -10.12
CA CYS A 550 8.73 -8.81 -9.71
C CYS A 550 7.81 -9.73 -8.93
N LEU A 551 8.15 -11.00 -9.12
CA LEU A 551 7.65 -12.26 -8.59
C LEU A 551 7.81 -12.34 -7.08
#